data_AF-A0A662YPT0-F1
#
_entry.id   AF-A0A662YPT0-F1
#
_cell.length_a   1.000
_cell.length_b   1.000
_cell.length_c   1.000
_cell.angle_alpha   90.00
_cell.angle_beta   90.00
_cell.angle_gamma   90.00
#
_symmetry.space_group_name_H-M   'P 1'
#
loop_
_entity.id
_entity.type
_entity.pdbx_description
1 polymer ?
#
loop_
_entity_poly.entity_id
_entity_poly.type
_entity_poly.pdbx_seq_one_letter_code
_entity_poly.pdbx_strand_id
1 'polypeptide(L)'
;MILGLPVNGSLEELKRVWKNAQHRNPKPMTILSALFRGPDDVNKLDLRVKISREEKNLGLFLVKHRRDLRKADDEADSLKPFRDYIIDSREPDVQSRICELLKYQGEEQLLAEMEKWSIPRFPVSGHDLRKMGITSGKEIGAILQTLRDLWKKSGYQIDKDELLKDVKNL
;
A
#
# COMPACT_ATOMS: atom_id res chain seq x y z
N MET A 1 -10.47 -24.83 -19.95
CA MET A 1 -10.15 -24.09 -18.71
C MET A 1 -11.43 -23.99 -17.89
N ILE A 2 -11.59 -24.78 -16.83
CA ILE A 2 -12.93 -25.10 -16.31
C ILE A 2 -13.51 -24.02 -15.35
N LEU A 3 -12.71 -23.12 -14.76
CA LEU A 3 -13.21 -22.12 -13.79
C LEU A 3 -12.56 -20.72 -13.88
N GLY A 4 -11.88 -20.38 -14.99
CA GLY A 4 -11.15 -19.09 -15.10
C GLY A 4 -9.86 -19.02 -14.26
N LEU A 5 -9.56 -20.06 -13.48
CA LEU A 5 -8.29 -20.25 -12.79
C LEU A 5 -7.16 -20.65 -13.76
N PRO A 6 -5.92 -20.22 -13.50
CA PRO A 6 -4.78 -20.57 -14.34
C PRO A 6 -4.51 -22.08 -14.29
N VAL A 7 -4.29 -22.68 -15.46
CA VAL A 7 -4.04 -24.13 -15.61
C VAL A 7 -2.76 -24.57 -14.86
N ASN A 8 -1.82 -23.65 -14.66
CA ASN A 8 -0.53 -23.89 -14.00
C ASN A 8 -0.33 -22.99 -12.77
N GLY A 9 -1.38 -22.79 -11.96
CA GLY A 9 -1.28 -22.06 -10.69
C GLY A 9 -0.37 -22.74 -9.68
N SER A 10 0.25 -21.98 -8.78
CA SER A 10 1.17 -22.53 -7.77
C SER A 10 0.40 -23.06 -6.56
N LEU A 11 0.19 -24.38 -6.50
CA LEU A 11 -0.44 -25.03 -5.34
C LEU A 11 0.40 -24.92 -4.06
N GLU A 12 1.72 -24.86 -4.20
CA GLU A 12 2.62 -24.66 -3.05
C GLU A 12 2.48 -23.26 -2.46
N GLU A 13 2.38 -22.24 -3.32
CA GLU A 13 2.09 -20.87 -2.89
C GLU A 13 0.71 -20.78 -2.23
N LEU A 14 -0.30 -21.46 -2.79
CA LEU A 14 -1.64 -21.50 -2.21
C LEU A 14 -1.63 -22.10 -0.80
N LYS A 15 -0.96 -23.25 -0.60
CA LYS A 15 -0.83 -23.88 0.72
C LYS A 15 -0.12 -22.95 1.71
N ARG A 16 0.95 -22.28 1.27
CA ARG A 16 1.71 -21.32 2.10
C ARG A 16 0.82 -20.16 2.54
N VAL A 17 0.14 -19.51 1.59
CA VAL A 17 -0.74 -18.36 1.86
C VAL A 17 -1.93 -18.76 2.73
N TRP A 18 -2.51 -19.95 2.51
CA TRP A 18 -3.56 -20.48 3.38
C TRP A 18 -3.08 -20.64 4.82
N LYS A 19 -1.92 -21.27 5.04
CA LYS A 19 -1.34 -21.43 6.38
C LYS A 19 -1.09 -20.08 7.06
N ASN A 20 -0.56 -19.11 6.32
CA ASN A 20 -0.27 -17.77 6.82
C ASN A 20 -1.53 -17.01 7.26
N ALA A 21 -2.64 -17.17 6.53
CA ALA A 21 -3.76 -16.26 6.63
C ALA A 21 -5.03 -16.86 7.26
N GLN A 22 -5.19 -18.19 7.30
CA GLN A 22 -6.45 -18.88 7.67
C GLN A 22 -7.07 -18.42 9.00
N HIS A 23 -6.25 -18.04 9.99
CA HIS A 23 -6.72 -17.60 11.31
C HIS A 23 -7.00 -16.09 11.39
N ARG A 24 -6.87 -15.36 10.28
CA ARG A 24 -6.92 -13.89 10.22
C ARG A 24 -8.02 -13.37 9.30
N ASN A 25 -9.03 -14.21 9.06
CA ASN A 25 -10.19 -13.92 8.21
C ASN A 25 -9.78 -13.24 6.89
N PRO A 26 -9.00 -13.93 6.04
CA PRO A 26 -8.53 -13.36 4.79
C PRO A 26 -9.70 -13.19 3.83
N LYS A 27 -9.68 -12.13 3.01
CA LYS A 27 -10.63 -12.03 1.91
C LYS A 27 -10.41 -13.20 0.94
N PRO A 28 -11.47 -13.76 0.30
CA PRO A 28 -11.32 -14.88 -0.63
C PRO A 28 -10.26 -14.63 -1.72
N MET A 29 -10.23 -13.40 -2.25
CA MET A 29 -9.25 -13.00 -3.25
C MET A 29 -7.80 -13.02 -2.74
N THR A 30 -7.57 -12.85 -1.45
CA THR A 30 -6.23 -12.94 -0.84
C THR A 30 -5.65 -14.34 -1.00
N ILE A 31 -6.48 -15.36 -0.77
CA ILE A 31 -6.09 -16.75 -0.98
C ILE A 31 -5.98 -17.06 -2.48
N LEU A 32 -6.99 -16.68 -3.29
CA LEU A 32 -7.00 -16.95 -4.73
C LEU A 32 -5.81 -16.32 -5.47
N SER A 33 -5.32 -15.17 -5.01
CA SER A 33 -4.17 -14.49 -5.62
C SER A 33 -2.90 -15.34 -5.63
N ALA A 34 -2.78 -16.32 -4.74
CA ALA A 34 -1.68 -17.29 -4.72
C ALA A 34 -1.60 -18.13 -6.00
N LEU A 35 -2.74 -18.35 -6.68
CA LEU A 35 -2.81 -19.13 -7.91
C LEU A 35 -2.39 -18.31 -9.14
N PHE A 36 -2.54 -16.99 -9.10
CA PHE A 36 -2.27 -16.12 -10.25
C PHE A 36 -0.77 -15.92 -10.45
N ARG A 37 -0.33 -15.89 -11.70
CA ARG A 37 1.06 -15.59 -12.07
C ARG A 37 1.26 -14.10 -12.31
N GLY A 38 0.25 -13.46 -12.88
CA GLY A 38 0.26 -12.06 -13.27
C GLY A 38 -1.14 -11.45 -13.30
N PRO A 39 -1.24 -10.14 -13.58
CA PRO A 39 -2.52 -9.41 -13.62
C PRO A 39 -3.50 -9.97 -14.66
N ASP A 40 -3.00 -10.59 -15.73
CA ASP A 40 -3.84 -11.21 -16.76
C ASP A 40 -4.68 -12.37 -16.23
N ASP A 41 -4.20 -13.12 -15.24
CA ASP A 41 -4.97 -14.21 -14.64
C ASP A 41 -6.15 -13.65 -13.82
N VAL A 42 -5.97 -12.50 -13.17
CA VAL A 42 -7.06 -11.78 -12.47
C VAL A 42 -8.11 -11.31 -13.47
N ASN A 43 -7.67 -10.76 -14.61
CA ASN A 43 -8.58 -10.32 -15.67
C ASN A 43 -9.35 -11.48 -16.30
N LYS A 44 -8.71 -12.64 -16.52
CA LYS A 44 -9.38 -13.85 -17.01
C LYS A 44 -10.41 -14.38 -16.02
N LEU A 45 -10.08 -14.36 -14.73
CA LEU A 45 -11.05 -14.73 -13.69
C LEU A 45 -12.27 -13.79 -13.72
N ASP A 46 -12.03 -12.48 -13.77
CA ASP A 46 -13.09 -11.46 -13.82
C ASP A 46 -14.00 -11.64 -15.05
N LEU A 47 -13.43 -11.86 -16.23
CA LEU A 47 -14.22 -12.12 -17.45
C LEU A 47 -15.12 -13.36 -17.33
N ARG A 48 -14.70 -14.37 -16.57
CA ARG A 48 -15.42 -15.65 -16.45
C ARG A 48 -16.43 -15.68 -15.32
N VAL A 49 -16.05 -15.14 -14.16
CA VAL A 49 -16.79 -15.23 -12.90
C VAL A 49 -17.56 -13.95 -12.61
N LYS A 50 -17.20 -12.82 -13.24
CA LYS A 50 -17.75 -11.47 -12.99
C LYS A 50 -17.65 -11.08 -11.52
N ILE A 51 -16.43 -11.04 -11.02
CA ILE A 51 -16.13 -10.67 -9.63
C ILE A 51 -16.41 -9.19 -9.38
N SER A 52 -16.52 -8.80 -8.11
CA SER A 52 -16.69 -7.39 -7.77
C SER A 52 -15.46 -6.55 -8.13
N ARG A 53 -15.66 -5.24 -8.30
CA ARG A 53 -14.56 -4.30 -8.54
C ARG A 53 -13.53 -4.33 -7.40
N GLU A 54 -13.99 -4.48 -6.16
CA GLU A 54 -13.13 -4.58 -4.98
C GLU A 54 -12.25 -5.83 -5.03
N GLU A 55 -12.82 -6.99 -5.34
CA GLU A 55 -12.07 -8.24 -5.50
C GLU A 55 -11.06 -8.13 -6.64
N LYS A 56 -11.46 -7.59 -7.80
CA LYS A 56 -10.52 -7.38 -8.92
C LYS A 56 -9.35 -6.49 -8.51
N ASN A 57 -9.63 -5.36 -7.87
CA ASN A 57 -8.59 -4.42 -7.44
C ASN A 57 -7.65 -5.05 -6.41
N LEU A 58 -8.19 -5.83 -5.46
CA LEU A 58 -7.38 -6.56 -4.48
C LEU A 58 -6.48 -7.61 -5.15
N GLY A 59 -7.03 -8.39 -6.09
CA GLY A 59 -6.26 -9.40 -6.83
C GLY A 59 -5.11 -8.77 -7.62
N LEU A 60 -5.38 -7.69 -8.35
CA LEU A 60 -4.37 -6.94 -9.09
C LEU A 60 -3.29 -6.37 -8.16
N PHE A 61 -3.71 -5.79 -7.04
CA PHE A 61 -2.80 -5.24 -6.03
C PHE A 61 -1.87 -6.33 -5.46
N LEU A 62 -2.42 -7.45 -5.00
CA LEU A 62 -1.63 -8.54 -4.41
C LEU A 62 -0.66 -9.13 -5.42
N VAL A 63 -1.10 -9.44 -6.63
CA VAL A 63 -0.22 -10.02 -7.65
C VAL A 63 0.93 -9.09 -8.01
N LYS A 64 0.67 -7.77 -8.04
CA LYS A 64 1.68 -6.74 -8.30
C LYS A 64 2.67 -6.58 -7.15
N HIS A 65 2.22 -6.64 -5.89
CA HIS A 65 3.03 -6.21 -4.74
C HIS A 65 3.53 -7.32 -3.82
N ARG A 66 2.97 -8.54 -3.89
CA ARG A 66 3.30 -9.67 -2.99
C ARG A 66 4.78 -10.05 -2.93
N ARG A 67 5.57 -9.72 -3.96
CA ARG A 67 7.01 -10.02 -4.03
C ARG A 67 7.87 -8.86 -3.59
N ASP A 68 7.51 -7.63 -3.96
CA ASP A 68 8.41 -6.48 -3.89
C ASP A 68 8.09 -5.55 -2.71
N LEU A 69 6.82 -5.44 -2.30
CA LEU A 69 6.44 -4.65 -1.13
C LEU A 69 6.53 -5.52 0.12
N ARG A 70 7.69 -5.50 0.78
CA ARG A 70 7.99 -6.28 1.99
C ARG A 70 8.42 -5.37 3.13
N LYS A 71 8.53 -5.94 4.33
CA LYS A 71 9.13 -5.25 5.47
C LYS A 71 10.55 -4.81 5.15
N ALA A 72 10.96 -3.70 5.76
CA ALA A 72 12.35 -3.26 5.70
C ALA A 72 13.26 -4.25 6.43
N ASP A 73 14.52 -4.34 6.01
CA ASP A 73 15.54 -5.14 6.71
C ASP A 73 15.90 -4.53 8.08
N ASP A 74 15.60 -3.24 8.28
CA ASP A 74 15.71 -2.57 9.57
C ASP A 74 14.54 -2.95 10.48
N GLU A 75 14.86 -3.66 11.56
CA GLU A 75 13.88 -4.08 12.58
C GLU A 75 13.24 -2.87 13.29
N ALA A 76 13.90 -1.70 13.33
CA ALA A 76 13.40 -0.53 14.03
C ALA A 76 12.17 0.10 13.35
N ASP A 77 12.00 -0.04 12.03
CA ASP A 77 10.82 0.42 11.30
C ASP A 77 10.44 -0.51 10.14
N SER A 78 10.27 -1.80 10.46
CA SER A 78 9.86 -2.83 9.50
C SER A 78 8.54 -2.50 8.78
N LEU A 79 7.68 -1.66 9.37
CA LEU A 79 6.40 -1.25 8.78
C LEU A 79 6.53 -0.08 7.79
N LYS A 80 7.68 0.59 7.74
CA LYS A 80 7.90 1.80 6.94
C LYS A 80 7.52 1.66 5.46
N PRO A 81 7.93 0.59 4.74
CA PRO A 81 7.61 0.48 3.31
C PRO A 81 6.10 0.46 3.05
N PHE A 82 5.33 -0.17 3.95
CA PHE A 82 3.88 -0.24 3.86
C PHE A 82 3.21 1.11 4.18
N ARG A 83 3.70 1.82 5.21
CA ARG A 83 3.22 3.16 5.57
C ARG A 83 3.51 4.17 4.46
N ASP A 84 4.73 4.16 3.91
CA ASP A 84 5.11 5.02 2.79
C ASP A 84 4.21 4.76 1.57
N TYR A 85 3.94 3.49 1.26
CA TYR A 85 3.02 3.12 0.19
C TYR A 85 1.61 3.69 0.42
N ILE A 86 1.08 3.62 1.64
CA ILE A 86 -0.24 4.19 1.98
C ILE A 86 -0.25 5.71 1.80
N ILE A 87 0.79 6.39 2.27
CA ILE A 87 0.90 7.86 2.19
C ILE A 87 1.03 8.35 0.75
N ASP A 88 1.73 7.60 -0.11
CA ASP A 88 1.91 7.96 -1.52
C ASP A 88 0.73 7.60 -2.41
N SER A 89 -0.07 6.63 -1.99
CA SER A 89 -1.22 6.20 -2.76
C SER A 89 -2.35 7.24 -2.71
N ARG A 90 -2.94 7.49 -3.87
CA ARG A 90 -4.13 8.34 -4.02
C ARG A 90 -5.42 7.53 -4.05
N GLU A 91 -5.31 6.22 -3.94
CA GLU A 91 -6.45 5.33 -4.00
C GLU A 91 -7.14 5.22 -2.63
N PRO A 92 -8.47 5.04 -2.59
CA PRO A 92 -9.16 4.73 -1.34
C PRO A 92 -8.79 3.32 -0.84
N ASP A 93 -8.96 3.08 0.45
CA ASP A 93 -8.86 1.76 1.08
C ASP A 93 -7.52 1.03 0.90
N VAL A 94 -6.44 1.79 0.70
CA VAL A 94 -5.09 1.22 0.51
C VAL A 94 -4.62 0.50 1.77
N GLN A 95 -4.94 1.03 2.96
CA GLN A 95 -4.62 0.35 4.22
C GLN A 95 -5.28 -1.03 4.31
N SER A 96 -6.55 -1.18 3.89
CA SER A 96 -7.20 -2.50 3.87
C SER A 96 -6.49 -3.48 2.92
N ARG A 97 -6.03 -3.00 1.77
CA ARG A 97 -5.26 -3.82 0.81
C ARG A 97 -3.89 -4.22 1.37
N ILE A 98 -3.22 -3.30 2.08
CA ILE A 98 -1.97 -3.59 2.79
C ILE A 98 -2.19 -4.63 3.88
N CYS A 99 -3.28 -4.55 4.66
CA CYS A 99 -3.61 -5.60 5.64
C CYS A 99 -3.77 -6.97 4.97
N GLU A 100 -4.44 -7.06 3.82
CA GLU A 100 -4.54 -8.33 3.07
C GLU A 100 -3.18 -8.80 2.52
N LEU A 101 -2.29 -7.88 2.14
CA LEU A 101 -0.92 -8.22 1.75
C LEU A 101 -0.10 -8.77 2.93
N LEU A 102 -0.22 -8.17 4.12
CA LEU A 102 0.45 -8.65 5.33
C LEU A 102 -0.07 -10.04 5.72
N LYS A 103 -1.38 -10.30 5.60
CA LYS A 103 -1.96 -11.65 5.72
C LYS A 103 -1.38 -12.62 4.70
N TYR A 104 -1.27 -12.21 3.43
CA TYR A 104 -0.67 -13.02 2.36
C TYR A 104 0.79 -13.39 2.67
N GLN A 105 1.55 -12.45 3.22
CA GLN A 105 2.96 -12.61 3.55
C GLN A 105 3.18 -13.39 4.86
N GLY A 106 2.19 -13.43 5.75
CA GLY A 106 2.30 -14.05 7.08
C GLY A 106 2.96 -13.15 8.11
N GLU A 107 2.93 -11.83 7.89
CA GLU A 107 3.56 -10.84 8.77
C GLU A 107 2.59 -10.43 9.89
N GLU A 108 2.42 -11.31 10.86
CA GLU A 108 1.35 -11.23 11.87
C GLU A 108 1.47 -10.03 12.81
N GLN A 109 2.70 -9.73 13.26
CA GLN A 109 2.98 -8.61 14.15
C GLN A 109 2.74 -7.27 13.42
N LEU A 110 3.25 -7.18 12.18
CA LEU A 110 3.07 -6.01 11.33
C LEU A 110 1.59 -5.78 10.97
N LEU A 111 0.81 -6.84 10.77
CA LEU A 111 -0.65 -6.71 10.58
C LEU A 111 -1.30 -6.04 11.80
N ALA A 112 -1.00 -6.51 13.00
CA ALA A 112 -1.57 -5.97 14.23
C ALA A 112 -1.18 -4.49 14.46
N GLU A 113 0.03 -4.11 14.08
CA GLU A 113 0.46 -2.71 14.11
C GLU A 113 -0.24 -1.86 13.04
N MET A 114 -0.35 -2.39 11.81
CA MET A 114 -1.00 -1.70 10.70
C MET A 114 -2.48 -1.45 10.95
N GLU A 115 -3.18 -2.39 11.58
CA GLU A 115 -4.60 -2.25 11.95
C GLU A 115 -4.83 -1.16 13.02
N LYS A 116 -3.83 -0.91 13.87
CA LYS A 116 -3.87 0.15 14.90
C LYS A 116 -3.36 1.49 14.40
N TRP A 117 -2.66 1.52 13.27
CA TRP A 117 -2.05 2.73 12.74
C TRP A 117 -3.09 3.67 12.15
N SER A 118 -3.24 4.84 12.75
CA SER A 118 -4.03 5.93 12.19
C SER A 118 -3.20 6.68 11.15
N ILE A 119 -3.64 6.67 9.88
CA ILE A 119 -2.94 7.34 8.79
C ILE A 119 -2.83 8.84 9.11
N PRO A 120 -1.62 9.38 9.34
CA PRO A 120 -1.45 10.77 9.68
C PRO A 120 -1.69 11.65 8.45
N ARG A 121 -2.30 12.82 8.65
CA ARG A 121 -2.55 13.78 7.56
C ARG A 121 -1.31 14.64 7.37
N PHE A 122 -0.79 14.69 6.14
CA PHE A 122 0.28 15.62 5.79
C PHE A 122 -0.14 17.07 6.12
N PRO A 123 0.61 17.81 6.95
CA PRO A 123 0.11 19.02 7.60
C PRO A 123 0.25 20.29 6.75
N VAL A 124 1.00 20.24 5.63
CA VAL A 124 1.23 21.39 4.73
C VAL A 124 0.35 21.29 3.47
N SER A 125 -0.24 22.41 3.08
CA SER A 125 -1.05 22.55 1.86
C SER A 125 -0.41 23.51 0.86
N GLY A 126 -0.82 23.45 -0.40
CA GLY A 126 -0.37 24.42 -1.40
C GLY A 126 -0.80 25.87 -1.09
N HIS A 127 -1.86 26.06 -0.30
CA HIS A 127 -2.29 27.39 0.15
C HIS A 127 -1.27 28.02 1.11
N ASP A 128 -0.62 27.20 1.93
CA ASP A 128 0.40 27.68 2.86
C ASP A 128 1.60 28.24 2.10
N LEU A 129 2.05 27.54 1.06
CA LEU A 129 3.12 28.01 0.18
C LEU A 129 2.73 29.28 -0.60
N ARG A 130 1.47 29.41 -1.01
CA ARG A 130 0.96 30.64 -1.64
C ARG A 130 1.00 31.84 -0.69
N LYS A 131 0.69 31.66 0.59
CA LYS A 131 0.83 32.72 1.60
C LYS A 131 2.28 33.15 1.83
N MET A 132 3.23 32.26 1.54
CA MET A 132 4.66 32.56 1.58
C MET A 132 5.17 33.27 0.30
N GLY A 133 4.27 33.55 -0.66
CA GLY A 133 4.61 34.26 -1.91
C GLY A 133 4.90 33.36 -3.10
N ILE A 134 4.84 32.03 -2.95
CA ILE A 134 5.10 31.08 -4.03
C ILE A 134 3.82 30.92 -4.86
N THR A 135 3.82 31.40 -6.11
CA THR A 135 2.61 31.41 -6.96
C THR A 135 2.64 30.38 -8.08
N SER A 136 3.82 29.89 -8.45
CA SER A 136 4.02 28.90 -9.51
C SER A 136 3.54 27.51 -9.08
N GLY A 137 2.58 26.95 -9.81
CA GLY A 137 2.04 25.62 -9.49
C GLY A 137 3.08 24.50 -9.58
N LYS A 138 4.04 24.60 -10.51
CA LYS A 138 5.13 23.63 -10.67
C LYS A 138 6.07 23.66 -9.45
N GLU A 139 6.39 24.85 -8.99
CA GLU A 139 7.25 25.08 -7.83
C GLU A 139 6.58 24.62 -6.52
N ILE A 140 5.29 24.96 -6.33
CA ILE A 140 4.47 24.46 -5.22
C ILE A 140 4.50 22.93 -5.18
N GLY A 141 4.29 22.27 -6.32
CA GLY A 141 4.32 20.81 -6.39
C GLY A 141 5.67 20.22 -5.98
N ALA A 142 6.77 20.81 -6.45
CA ALA A 142 8.12 20.37 -6.10
C ALA A 142 8.41 20.55 -4.60
N ILE A 143 8.10 21.72 -4.03
CA ILE A 143 8.31 22.00 -2.61
C ILE A 143 7.44 21.07 -1.74
N LEU A 144 6.16 20.89 -2.07
CA LEU A 144 5.30 19.96 -1.35
C LEU A 144 5.85 18.52 -1.38
N GLN A 145 6.47 18.10 -2.47
CA GLN A 145 7.11 16.79 -2.55
C GLN A 145 8.31 16.70 -1.61
N THR A 146 9.21 17.69 -1.63
CA THR A 146 10.37 17.74 -0.73
C THR A 146 9.96 17.73 0.74
N LEU A 147 8.93 18.52 1.11
CA LEU A 147 8.41 18.54 2.47
C LEU A 147 7.75 17.21 2.87
N ARG A 148 7.07 16.53 1.95
CA ARG A 148 6.53 15.19 2.21
C ARG A 148 7.64 14.20 2.47
N ASP A 149 8.72 14.24 1.70
CA ASP A 149 9.84 13.32 1.88
C ASP A 149 10.53 13.54 3.22
N LEU A 150 10.71 14.79 3.64
CA LEU A 150 11.21 15.12 4.98
C LEU A 150 10.28 14.61 6.08
N TRP A 151 8.97 14.87 5.94
CA TRP A 151 7.96 14.40 6.88
C TRP A 151 7.95 12.87 7.01
N LYS A 152 8.07 12.13 5.90
CA LYS A 152 8.22 10.66 5.93
C LYS A 152 9.50 10.20 6.61
N LYS A 153 10.63 10.90 6.41
CA LYS A 153 11.90 10.56 7.07
C LYS A 153 11.82 10.71 8.58
N SER A 154 10.98 11.62 9.08
CA SER A 154 10.72 11.79 10.52
C SER A 154 9.77 10.76 11.14
N GLY A 155 9.30 9.78 10.37
CA GLY A 155 8.24 8.87 10.82
C GLY A 155 6.90 9.57 10.98
N TYR A 156 6.61 10.57 10.14
CA TYR A 156 5.34 11.30 10.05
C TYR A 156 5.04 12.20 11.26
N GLN A 157 6.06 12.66 11.99
CA GLN A 157 5.92 13.38 13.27
C GLN A 157 6.09 14.90 13.14
N ILE A 158 6.90 15.38 12.18
CA ILE A 158 7.16 16.82 12.00
C ILE A 158 5.85 17.56 11.74
N ASP A 159 5.65 18.66 12.44
CA ASP A 159 4.46 19.50 12.32
C ASP A 159 4.54 20.50 11.15
N LYS A 160 3.47 21.27 10.99
CA LYS A 160 3.36 22.25 9.92
C LYS A 160 4.41 23.35 10.01
N ASP A 161 4.62 23.91 11.20
CA ASP A 161 5.44 25.10 11.38
C ASP A 161 6.92 24.76 11.20
N GLU A 162 7.33 23.58 11.64
CA GLU A 162 8.66 23.04 11.40
C GLU A 162 8.91 22.78 9.91
N LEU A 163 7.98 22.12 9.20
CA LEU A 163 8.11 21.92 7.74
C LEU A 163 8.18 23.24 6.96
N LEU A 164 7.40 24.26 7.35
CA LEU A 164 7.39 25.55 6.65
C LEU A 164 8.66 26.38 6.91
N LYS A 165 9.41 26.14 8.00
CA LYS A 165 10.72 26.77 8.21
C LYS A 165 11.73 26.31 7.16
N ASP A 166 11.70 25.04 6.80
CA ASP A 166 12.63 24.47 5.82
C ASP A 166 12.40 24.97 4.40
N VAL A 167 11.19 25.45 4.08
CA VAL A 167 10.90 26.09 2.78
C VAL A 167 11.81 27.29 2.51
N LYS A 168 12.25 28.02 3.54
CA LYS A 168 13.17 29.15 3.38
C LYS A 168 14.61 28.73 3.07
N ASN A 169 14.93 27.46 3.28
CA ASN A 169 16.26 26.88 3.09
C ASN A 169 16.35 26.02 1.82
N LEU A 170 15.25 25.87 1.08
CA LEU A 170 15.15 25.18 -0.21
C LEU A 170 15.37 26.16 -1.37
#